data_AF-A0A074VA87-F1
#
_entry.id   AF-A0A074VA87-F1
#
_cell.length_a   1.000
_cell.length_b   1.000
_cell.length_c   1.000
_cell.angle_alpha   90.00
_cell.angle_beta   90.00
_cell.angle_gamma   90.00
#
_symmetry.space_group_name_H-M   'P 1'
#
loop_
_entity.id
_entity.type
_entity.pdbx_description
1 polymer ?
#
loop_
_entity_poly.entity_id
_entity_poly.type
_entity_poly.pdbx_seq_one_letter_code
_entity_poly.pdbx_strand_id
1 'polypeptide(L)'
;MKYRDLREFIAVLEQQQLLKRIQTSVSPHLEITEIADRVLQKQGPALLFENTINQTGTTYQFPVLANLFGTPERVAMGMGADDTSQLREIGKTLAYLKEPDPPKGFKDALSKLPLLKDLWSMAPHIVKKAPCQEIILEGDKVDLTQLPIQKCWPEDAAPLITWGLTVTRGPEKKRQNLGIYRQQLLKKNKLIMRWLAHRGGALDFQAFKQKYPNKPYPVSVILGCDPATILGAVTPVPDSLSEYQFAGLLRGSRTELVKCIGNDLHVPARAEIVLEGVIYPDETALEGPYGDHTGYYNEQDNFPVFTVERITMRENAIYHSTYTGKPPDEPAILGVALNEVFIPLLQKQFPEIIDFYLPPEGCSYRMAVVSIKKQYAGHVKRVMMGCWSYLRQFMYTKYIIVVDNDINIRDWKEVIWAITTRMDPVRDTTLIDHTPIDYLDFASPISGLGGKMGLDATNKWPGETTREWGKVIHKDPATIAKVDAIWQDLGL
;
A
#
# COMPACT_ATOMS: atom_id res chain seq x y z
N MET A 1 18.49 11.26 -10.13
CA MET A 1 17.05 11.02 -10.33
C MET A 1 16.94 9.62 -10.87
N LYS A 2 16.29 8.68 -10.16
CA LYS A 2 16.08 7.34 -10.73
C LYS A 2 14.98 7.39 -11.81
N TYR A 3 13.77 7.88 -11.50
CA TYR A 3 12.68 8.00 -12.48
C TYR A 3 11.88 9.31 -12.31
N ARG A 4 11.62 10.03 -13.41
CA ARG A 4 10.84 11.29 -13.42
C ARG A 4 9.34 11.07 -13.64
N ASP A 5 8.96 10.00 -14.33
CA ASP A 5 7.57 9.62 -14.57
C ASP A 5 7.39 8.11 -14.73
N LEU A 6 6.15 7.70 -14.97
CA LEU A 6 5.77 6.31 -15.20
C LEU A 6 6.47 5.71 -16.42
N ARG A 7 6.64 6.49 -17.50
CA ARG A 7 7.19 5.99 -18.77
C ARG A 7 8.67 5.66 -18.65
N GLU A 8 9.44 6.47 -17.92
CA GLU A 8 10.83 6.14 -17.59
C GLU A 8 10.94 4.86 -16.75
N PHE A 9 10.02 4.67 -15.80
CA PHE A 9 10.01 3.45 -14.99
C PHE A 9 9.66 2.21 -15.82
N ILE A 10 8.65 2.29 -16.70
CA ILE A 10 8.30 1.24 -17.66
C ILE A 10 9.50 0.86 -18.53
N ALA A 11 10.22 1.86 -19.07
CA ALA A 11 11.38 1.61 -19.92
C ALA A 11 12.51 0.87 -19.18
N VAL A 12 12.73 1.19 -17.91
CA VAL A 12 13.74 0.52 -17.09
C VAL A 12 13.33 -0.92 -16.75
N LEU A 13 12.05 -1.14 -16.40
CA LEU A 13 11.53 -2.49 -16.18
C LEU A 13 11.66 -3.34 -17.45
N GLU A 14 11.39 -2.77 -18.62
CA GLU A 14 11.53 -3.46 -19.90
C GLU A 14 12.99 -3.84 -20.20
N GLN A 15 13.94 -2.93 -19.96
CA GLN A 15 15.38 -3.20 -20.11
C GLN A 15 15.86 -4.33 -19.20
N GLN A 16 15.30 -4.45 -18.00
CA GLN A 16 15.62 -5.50 -17.03
C GLN A 16 14.78 -6.77 -17.19
N GLN A 17 13.95 -6.86 -18.25
CA GLN A 17 13.04 -7.99 -18.48
C GLN A 17 12.00 -8.19 -17.35
N LEU A 18 11.75 -7.15 -16.56
CA LEU A 18 10.75 -7.08 -15.50
C LEU A 18 9.41 -6.51 -16.00
N LEU A 19 9.28 -6.24 -17.29
CA LEU A 19 8.02 -5.87 -17.96
C LEU A 19 7.84 -6.67 -19.25
N LYS A 20 6.60 -7.11 -19.49
CA LYS A 20 6.19 -7.79 -20.72
C LYS A 20 5.10 -7.00 -21.44
N ARG A 21 5.36 -6.67 -22.71
CA ARG A 21 4.34 -6.15 -23.63
C ARG A 21 3.49 -7.30 -24.19
N ILE A 22 2.18 -7.11 -24.18
CA ILE A 22 1.19 -8.05 -24.69
C ILE A 22 0.50 -7.41 -25.89
N GLN A 23 0.76 -7.96 -27.08
CA GLN A 23 0.21 -7.48 -28.35
C GLN A 23 -1.11 -8.15 -28.72
N THR A 24 -1.35 -9.36 -28.19
CA THR A 24 -2.60 -10.09 -28.36
C THR A 24 -3.75 -9.25 -27.80
N SER A 25 -4.88 -9.22 -28.50
CA SER A 25 -6.09 -8.55 -28.02
C SER A 25 -6.56 -9.18 -26.71
N VAL A 26 -6.75 -8.36 -25.67
CA VAL A 26 -7.23 -8.81 -24.34
C VAL A 26 -8.36 -7.89 -23.87
N SER A 27 -9.40 -8.45 -23.27
CA SER A 27 -10.49 -7.66 -22.72
C SER A 27 -10.21 -7.16 -21.30
N PRO A 28 -10.47 -5.89 -20.97
CA PRO A 28 -10.47 -5.42 -19.57
C PRO A 28 -11.62 -6.02 -18.76
N HIS A 29 -12.57 -6.71 -19.39
CA HIS A 29 -13.61 -7.48 -18.72
C HIS A 29 -13.06 -8.87 -18.37
N LEU A 30 -12.62 -9.04 -17.11
CA LEU A 30 -12.13 -10.29 -16.50
C LEU A 30 -10.78 -10.81 -17.03
N GLU A 31 -10.47 -10.69 -18.33
CA GLU A 31 -9.29 -11.35 -18.92
C GLU A 31 -7.95 -10.73 -18.45
N ILE A 32 -7.85 -9.39 -18.38
CA ILE A 32 -6.64 -8.73 -17.85
C ILE A 32 -6.37 -9.21 -16.41
N THR A 33 -7.43 -9.35 -15.60
CA THR A 33 -7.32 -9.81 -14.20
C THR A 33 -6.81 -11.25 -14.13
N GLU A 34 -7.39 -12.17 -14.91
CA GLU A 34 -6.93 -13.58 -14.96
C GLU A 34 -5.46 -13.70 -15.36
N ILE A 35 -5.02 -12.93 -16.36
CA ILE A 35 -3.63 -12.93 -16.81
C ILE A 35 -2.72 -12.34 -15.73
N ALA A 36 -3.09 -11.19 -15.17
CA ALA A 36 -2.32 -10.52 -14.13
C ALA A 36 -2.18 -11.41 -12.89
N ASP A 37 -3.23 -12.13 -12.50
CA ASP A 37 -3.20 -13.06 -11.37
C ASP A 37 -2.24 -14.22 -11.59
N ARG A 38 -2.37 -14.94 -12.69
CA ARG A 38 -1.43 -16.04 -13.00
C ARG A 38 0.03 -15.59 -13.04
N VAL A 39 0.27 -14.37 -13.52
CA VAL A 39 1.61 -13.78 -13.58
C VAL A 39 2.09 -13.43 -12.17
N LEU A 40 1.25 -12.81 -11.33
CA LEU A 40 1.58 -12.46 -9.95
C LEU A 40 1.86 -13.71 -9.10
N GLN A 41 1.03 -14.75 -9.19
CA GLN A 41 1.24 -16.01 -8.46
C GLN A 41 2.58 -16.67 -8.80
N LYS A 42 3.11 -16.42 -10.00
CA LYS A 42 4.42 -16.89 -10.47
C LYS A 42 5.54 -15.86 -10.29
N GLN A 43 5.28 -14.76 -9.58
CA GLN A 43 6.20 -13.64 -9.39
C GLN A 43 6.75 -13.07 -10.71
N GLY A 44 5.91 -13.08 -11.74
CA GLY A 44 6.27 -12.64 -13.09
C GLY A 44 6.36 -11.11 -13.25
N PRO A 45 6.61 -10.65 -14.49
CA PRO A 45 6.85 -9.24 -14.79
C PRO A 45 5.60 -8.37 -14.66
N ALA A 46 5.78 -7.05 -14.68
CA ALA A 46 4.71 -6.10 -14.98
C ALA A 46 4.17 -6.34 -16.40
N LEU A 47 2.92 -5.98 -16.65
CA LEU A 47 2.22 -6.26 -17.90
C LEU A 47 1.75 -4.97 -18.56
N LEU A 48 2.11 -4.78 -19.82
CA LEU A 48 1.61 -3.69 -20.65
C LEU A 48 0.80 -4.27 -21.81
N PHE A 49 -0.52 -4.20 -21.71
CA PHE A 49 -1.46 -4.64 -22.74
C PHE A 49 -1.62 -3.53 -23.77
N GLU A 50 -1.08 -3.73 -24.97
CA GLU A 50 -1.04 -2.70 -26.02
C GLU A 50 -2.32 -2.66 -26.86
N ASN A 51 -3.08 -3.76 -26.86
CA ASN A 51 -4.32 -3.89 -27.61
C ASN A 51 -5.43 -4.42 -26.69
N THR A 52 -6.25 -3.51 -26.17
CA THR A 52 -7.40 -3.89 -25.36
C THR A 52 -8.70 -3.72 -26.12
N ILE A 53 -9.59 -4.70 -26.02
CA ILE A 53 -10.86 -4.72 -26.74
C ILE A 53 -12.04 -4.77 -25.79
N ASN A 54 -13.06 -3.97 -26.05
CA ASN A 54 -14.31 -4.04 -25.30
C ASN A 54 -15.12 -5.30 -25.69
N GLN A 55 -16.26 -5.51 -25.03
CA GLN A 55 -17.11 -6.68 -25.27
C GLN A 55 -17.71 -6.74 -26.68
N THR A 56 -17.74 -5.64 -27.44
CA THR A 56 -18.20 -5.61 -28.84
C THR A 56 -17.06 -5.82 -29.85
N GLY A 57 -15.83 -6.05 -29.37
CA GLY A 57 -14.64 -6.20 -30.20
C GLY A 57 -14.02 -4.87 -30.66
N THR A 58 -14.49 -3.73 -30.15
CA THR A 58 -13.91 -2.41 -30.45
C THR A 58 -12.67 -2.18 -29.61
N THR A 59 -11.57 -1.80 -30.27
CA THR A 59 -10.30 -1.49 -29.61
C THR A 59 -10.39 -0.18 -28.83
N TYR A 60 -9.94 -0.21 -27.58
CA TYR A 60 -9.69 0.99 -26.79
C TYR A 60 -8.42 1.70 -27.28
N GLN A 61 -8.39 3.03 -27.18
CA GLN A 61 -7.23 3.82 -27.60
C GLN A 61 -6.05 3.75 -26.64
N PHE A 62 -6.28 3.29 -25.40
CA PHE A 62 -5.30 3.36 -24.32
C PHE A 62 -4.72 1.97 -24.04
N PRO A 63 -3.38 1.81 -24.01
CA PRO A 63 -2.78 0.62 -23.44
C PRO A 63 -3.03 0.55 -21.93
N VAL A 64 -3.13 -0.68 -21.40
CA VAL A 64 -3.35 -0.93 -19.96
C VAL A 64 -2.07 -1.44 -19.32
N LEU A 65 -1.61 -0.74 -18.30
CA LEU A 65 -0.52 -1.19 -17.42
C LEU A 65 -1.11 -1.85 -16.18
N ALA A 66 -0.72 -3.09 -15.91
CA ALA A 66 -1.12 -3.85 -14.74
C ALA A 66 0.07 -4.61 -14.13
N ASN A 67 -0.11 -5.12 -12.90
CA ASN A 67 0.91 -5.89 -12.17
C ASN A 67 2.26 -5.15 -12.01
N LEU A 68 2.23 -3.82 -12.02
CA LEU A 68 3.40 -2.95 -11.92
C LEU A 68 4.22 -3.26 -10.66
N PHE A 69 3.54 -3.46 -9.54
CA PHE A 69 4.10 -3.71 -8.22
C PHE A 69 3.90 -5.16 -7.74
N GLY A 70 3.70 -6.10 -8.67
CA GLY A 70 3.49 -7.52 -8.36
C GLY A 70 4.68 -8.29 -7.78
N THR A 71 5.81 -7.63 -7.51
CA THR A 71 6.96 -8.23 -6.80
C THR A 71 7.57 -7.23 -5.81
N PRO A 72 8.10 -7.68 -4.66
CA PRO A 72 8.78 -6.79 -3.71
C PRO A 72 9.96 -6.03 -4.33
N GLU A 73 10.66 -6.65 -5.28
CA GLU A 73 11.75 -6.02 -6.05
C GLU A 73 11.25 -4.80 -6.82
N ARG A 74 10.17 -4.91 -7.59
CA ARG A 74 9.62 -3.76 -8.34
C ARG A 74 9.09 -2.66 -7.42
N VAL A 75 8.60 -3.00 -6.23
CA VAL A 75 8.24 -2.00 -5.21
C VAL A 75 9.49 -1.27 -4.73
N ALA A 76 10.55 -1.98 -4.36
CA ALA A 76 11.81 -1.38 -3.95
C ALA A 76 12.39 -0.46 -5.04
N MET A 77 12.42 -0.93 -6.29
CA MET A 77 12.82 -0.13 -7.44
C MET A 77 11.99 1.15 -7.54
N GLY A 78 10.66 1.05 -7.43
CA GLY A 78 9.75 2.20 -7.48
C GLY A 78 9.97 3.23 -6.36
N MET A 79 10.47 2.79 -5.20
CA MET A 79 10.89 3.66 -4.08
C MET A 79 12.30 4.23 -4.24
N GLY A 80 12.98 3.93 -5.34
CA GLY A 80 14.37 4.36 -5.58
C GLY A 80 15.43 3.50 -4.87
N ALA A 81 15.05 2.37 -4.28
CA ALA A 81 15.96 1.40 -3.68
C ALA A 81 16.47 0.38 -4.72
N ASP A 82 17.58 -0.30 -4.43
CA ASP A 82 18.06 -1.43 -5.25
C ASP A 82 17.50 -2.76 -4.77
N ASP A 83 17.13 -2.87 -3.50
CA ASP A 83 16.57 -4.07 -2.88
C ASP A 83 15.64 -3.72 -1.70
N THR A 84 14.89 -4.71 -1.21
CA THR A 84 13.91 -4.51 -0.14
C THR A 84 14.54 -4.19 1.22
N SER A 85 15.79 -4.57 1.48
CA SER A 85 16.47 -4.27 2.75
C SER A 85 16.75 -2.77 2.90
N GLN A 86 16.97 -2.07 1.79
CA GLN A 86 17.15 -0.61 1.78
C GLN A 86 15.87 0.14 2.17
N LEU A 87 14.69 -0.50 2.10
CA LEU A 87 13.44 0.11 2.58
C LEU A 87 13.46 0.38 4.10
N ARG A 88 14.27 -0.38 4.86
CA ARG A 88 14.50 -0.09 6.29
C ARG A 88 15.23 1.23 6.50
N GLU A 89 16.12 1.64 5.59
CA GLU A 89 16.79 2.94 5.69
C GLU A 89 15.80 4.11 5.49
N ILE A 90 14.82 3.91 4.61
CA ILE A 90 13.70 4.86 4.44
C ILE A 90 12.88 4.93 5.74
N GLY A 91 12.59 3.78 6.35
CA GLY A 91 11.90 3.71 7.65
C GLY A 91 12.66 4.43 8.77
N LYS A 92 13.99 4.28 8.84
CA LYS A 92 14.84 5.01 9.79
C LYS A 92 14.79 6.52 9.55
N THR A 93 14.80 6.95 8.29
CA THR A 93 14.67 8.36 7.92
C THR A 93 13.33 8.93 8.37
N LEU A 94 12.23 8.19 8.16
CA LEU A 94 10.90 8.56 8.67
C LEU A 94 10.86 8.63 10.19
N ALA A 95 11.48 7.66 10.88
CA ALA A 95 11.56 7.64 12.34
C ALA A 95 12.29 8.86 12.91
N TYR A 96 13.33 9.32 12.20
CA TYR A 96 14.07 10.53 12.52
C TYR A 96 13.27 11.81 12.21
N LEU A 97 12.59 11.88 11.07
CA LEU A 97 11.76 13.04 10.70
C LEU A 97 10.58 13.25 11.66
N LYS A 98 10.02 12.16 12.19
CA LYS A 98 8.94 12.21 13.18
C LYS A 98 9.43 12.78 14.52
N GLU A 99 10.62 12.37 14.95
CA GLU A 99 11.23 12.75 16.24
C GLU A 99 12.74 12.94 16.07
N PRO A 100 13.20 14.15 15.69
CA PRO A 100 14.60 14.42 15.42
C PRO A 100 15.40 14.57 16.72
N ASP A 101 16.54 13.88 16.80
CA ASP A 101 17.45 14.00 17.94
C ASP A 101 18.18 15.35 17.94
N PRO A 102 18.31 16.03 19.10
CA PRO A 102 19.10 17.25 19.19
C PRO A 102 20.57 16.96 18.85
N PRO A 103 21.22 17.80 18.02
CA PRO A 103 22.60 17.57 17.60
C PRO A 103 23.54 17.61 18.81
N LYS A 104 24.39 16.58 18.95
CA LYS A 104 25.32 16.46 20.09
C LYS A 104 26.63 17.25 19.89
N GLY A 105 26.80 17.95 18.77
CA GLY A 105 27.95 18.82 18.50
C GLY A 105 28.12 19.17 17.01
N PHE A 106 29.19 19.90 16.67
CA PHE A 106 29.47 20.37 15.30
C PHE A 106 29.75 19.24 14.30
N LYS A 107 30.44 18.16 14.70
CA LYS A 107 30.67 17.00 13.83
C LYS A 107 29.36 16.27 13.49
N ASP A 108 28.45 16.18 14.46
CA ASP A 108 27.13 15.59 14.30
C ASP A 108 26.23 16.45 13.39
N ALA A 109 26.35 17.78 13.50
CA ALA A 109 25.68 18.70 12.58
C ALA A 109 26.20 18.55 11.12
N LEU A 110 27.49 18.27 10.94
CA LEU A 110 28.07 18.05 9.60
C LEU A 110 27.63 16.70 9.01
N SER A 111 27.51 15.64 9.81
CA SER A 111 26.93 14.36 9.36
C SER A 111 25.44 14.46 9.03
N LYS A 112 24.77 15.54 9.42
CA LYS A 112 23.36 15.84 9.08
C LYS A 112 23.20 16.60 7.74
N LEU A 113 24.27 16.88 6.99
CA LEU A 113 24.20 17.50 5.65
C LEU A 113 23.35 16.72 4.61
N PRO A 114 23.38 15.38 4.55
CA PRO A 114 22.48 14.62 3.66
C PRO A 114 21.00 14.93 3.91
N LEU A 115 20.62 15.20 5.17
CA LEU A 115 19.24 15.58 5.52
C LEU A 115 18.83 16.93 4.93
N LEU A 116 19.77 17.86 4.66
CA LEU A 116 19.45 19.11 3.96
C LEU A 116 19.06 18.85 2.49
N LYS A 117 19.70 17.89 1.84
CA LYS A 117 19.33 17.45 0.48
C LYS A 117 17.95 16.79 0.48
N ASP A 118 17.68 15.97 1.48
CA ASP A 118 16.38 15.30 1.66
C ASP A 118 15.25 16.33 1.91
N LEU A 119 15.49 17.31 2.79
CA LEU A 119 14.56 18.42 3.02
C LEU A 119 14.31 19.25 1.75
N TRP A 120 15.33 19.42 0.91
CA TRP A 120 15.18 20.11 -0.36
C TRP A 120 14.37 19.30 -1.37
N SER A 121 14.60 17.98 -1.48
CA SER A 121 13.82 17.11 -2.38
C SER A 121 12.37 16.96 -1.94
N MET A 122 12.08 17.14 -0.65
CA MET A 122 10.71 17.14 -0.11
C MET A 122 9.88 18.35 -0.54
N ALA A 123 10.48 19.45 -1.01
CA ALA A 123 9.71 20.62 -1.43
C ALA A 123 9.06 20.38 -2.81
N PRO A 124 7.73 20.47 -2.99
CA PRO A 124 7.12 20.33 -4.32
C PRO A 124 7.55 21.45 -5.26
N HIS A 125 7.71 21.17 -6.56
CA HIS A 125 8.03 22.15 -7.59
C HIS A 125 6.80 22.40 -8.46
N ILE A 126 6.25 23.62 -8.42
CA ILE A 126 5.06 23.96 -9.20
C ILE A 126 5.46 24.45 -10.59
N VAL A 127 4.97 23.78 -11.63
CA VAL A 127 5.16 24.15 -13.03
C VAL A 127 3.90 24.80 -13.61
N LYS A 128 4.07 25.62 -14.65
CA LYS A 128 2.95 26.32 -15.33
C LYS A 128 2.34 25.54 -16.50
N LYS A 129 3.13 24.67 -17.15
CA LYS A 129 2.72 23.82 -18.27
C LYS A 129 3.13 22.40 -17.96
N ALA A 130 2.28 21.44 -18.29
CA ALA A 130 2.45 20.05 -17.90
C ALA A 130 1.97 19.09 -18.99
N PRO A 131 2.71 18.01 -19.27
CA PRO A 131 2.28 16.98 -20.22
C PRO A 131 0.90 16.41 -19.93
N CYS A 132 0.50 16.27 -18.66
CA CYS A 132 -0.82 15.75 -18.30
C CYS A 132 -2.00 16.63 -18.75
N GLN A 133 -1.74 17.82 -19.31
CA GLN A 133 -2.73 18.78 -19.80
C GLN A 133 -2.63 19.01 -21.32
N GLU A 134 -1.97 18.11 -22.07
CA GLU A 134 -1.84 18.18 -23.53
C GLU A 134 -3.19 18.01 -24.24
N ILE A 135 -4.00 17.04 -23.78
CA ILE A 135 -5.36 16.81 -24.25
C ILE A 135 -6.33 17.17 -23.13
N ILE A 136 -7.36 17.95 -23.46
CA ILE A 136 -8.39 18.42 -22.52
C ILE A 136 -9.77 18.08 -23.09
N LEU A 137 -10.54 17.28 -22.34
CA LEU A 137 -11.92 16.91 -22.65
C LEU A 137 -12.84 17.51 -21.58
N GLU A 138 -13.84 18.28 -22.00
CA GLU A 138 -14.81 18.97 -21.14
C GLU A 138 -16.23 18.83 -21.68
N GLY A 139 -17.22 19.07 -20.81
CA GLY A 139 -18.63 19.06 -21.18
C GLY A 139 -19.04 17.69 -21.73
N ASP A 140 -19.68 17.68 -22.91
CA ASP A 140 -20.16 16.44 -23.52
C ASP A 140 -19.07 15.48 -23.99
N LYS A 141 -17.81 15.96 -24.10
CA LYS A 141 -16.66 15.13 -24.47
C LYS A 141 -16.15 14.27 -23.30
N VAL A 142 -16.62 14.51 -22.08
CA VAL A 142 -16.28 13.68 -20.93
C VAL A 142 -17.02 12.36 -21.01
N ASP A 143 -16.27 11.30 -21.31
CA ASP A 143 -16.78 9.94 -21.42
C ASP A 143 -15.77 8.92 -20.91
N LEU A 144 -15.97 8.52 -19.64
CA LEU A 144 -15.21 7.52 -18.93
C LEU A 144 -15.34 6.12 -19.55
N THR A 145 -16.38 5.86 -20.35
CA THR A 145 -16.55 4.56 -21.01
C THR A 145 -15.54 4.31 -22.12
N GLN A 146 -14.81 5.37 -22.55
CA GLN A 146 -13.70 5.27 -23.49
C GLN A 146 -12.39 4.82 -22.83
N LEU A 147 -12.32 4.80 -21.50
CA LEU A 147 -11.18 4.24 -20.78
C LEU A 147 -11.37 2.72 -20.63
N PRO A 148 -10.30 1.91 -20.76
CA PRO A 148 -10.35 0.46 -20.56
C PRO A 148 -10.43 0.09 -19.06
N ILE A 149 -11.46 0.59 -18.38
CA ILE A 149 -11.69 0.34 -16.95
C ILE A 149 -12.01 -1.14 -16.77
N GLN A 150 -11.27 -1.82 -15.88
CA GLN A 150 -11.43 -3.25 -15.66
C GLN A 150 -12.72 -3.59 -14.91
N LYS A 151 -13.37 -4.68 -15.30
CA LYS A 151 -14.24 -5.45 -14.39
C LYS A 151 -13.42 -6.66 -13.95
N CYS A 152 -13.15 -6.79 -12.65
CA CYS A 152 -12.14 -7.73 -12.16
C CYS A 152 -12.72 -9.13 -11.98
N TRP A 153 -13.92 -9.23 -11.38
CA TRP A 153 -14.55 -10.50 -11.04
C TRP A 153 -15.95 -10.65 -11.64
N PRO A 154 -16.45 -11.89 -11.83
CA PRO A 154 -17.72 -12.13 -12.51
C PRO A 154 -18.93 -11.39 -11.90
N GLU A 155 -19.04 -11.40 -10.57
CA GLU A 155 -20.16 -10.77 -9.83
C GLU A 155 -19.88 -9.31 -9.44
N ASP A 156 -18.77 -8.71 -9.90
CA ASP A 156 -18.55 -7.27 -9.71
C ASP A 156 -19.68 -6.47 -10.38
N ALA A 157 -20.20 -5.45 -9.69
CA ALA A 157 -21.35 -4.69 -10.16
C ALA A 157 -21.10 -3.93 -11.48
N ALA A 158 -19.89 -3.42 -11.68
CA ALA A 158 -19.52 -2.62 -12.85
C ALA A 158 -17.99 -2.59 -13.04
N PRO A 159 -17.48 -1.93 -14.09
CA PRO A 159 -16.07 -1.57 -14.15
C PRO A 159 -15.64 -0.67 -12.98
N LEU A 160 -14.42 -0.88 -12.49
CA LEU A 160 -13.87 -0.25 -11.30
C LEU A 160 -12.49 0.38 -11.58
N ILE A 161 -12.33 1.65 -11.26
CA ILE A 161 -11.01 2.28 -11.23
C ILE A 161 -10.32 1.91 -9.91
N THR A 162 -9.15 1.30 -9.99
CA THR A 162 -8.42 0.71 -8.85
C THR A 162 -7.14 1.46 -8.48
N TRP A 163 -6.46 2.12 -9.43
CA TRP A 163 -5.23 2.92 -9.20
C TRP A 163 -5.46 4.44 -9.29
N GLY A 164 -6.62 4.90 -8.83
CA GLY A 164 -6.95 6.33 -8.77
C GLY A 164 -6.39 7.03 -7.53
N LEU A 165 -5.30 7.78 -7.68
CA LEU A 165 -4.78 8.65 -6.62
C LEU A 165 -5.67 9.89 -6.50
N THR A 166 -6.56 9.87 -5.52
CA THR A 166 -7.53 10.92 -5.24
C THR A 166 -6.88 12.03 -4.42
N VAL A 167 -6.86 13.23 -4.99
CA VAL A 167 -6.36 14.46 -4.38
C VAL A 167 -7.51 15.21 -3.74
N THR A 168 -7.34 15.55 -2.46
CA THR A 168 -8.31 16.34 -1.68
C THR A 168 -7.61 17.41 -0.87
N ARG A 169 -8.36 18.44 -0.46
CA ARG A 169 -7.90 19.47 0.48
C ARG A 169 -9.03 19.85 1.42
N GLY A 170 -8.79 19.75 2.72
CA GLY A 170 -9.70 20.27 3.73
C GLY A 170 -9.78 21.81 3.70
N PRO A 171 -10.90 22.42 4.11
CA PRO A 171 -11.15 23.86 3.92
C PRO A 171 -10.24 24.80 4.73
N GLU A 172 -9.49 24.27 5.70
CA GLU A 172 -8.60 25.04 6.59
C GLU A 172 -7.14 24.59 6.48
N LYS A 173 -6.87 23.60 5.62
CA LYS A 173 -5.55 22.98 5.50
C LYS A 173 -4.85 23.50 4.26
N LYS A 174 -3.56 23.81 4.40
CA LYS A 174 -2.66 24.04 3.25
C LYS A 174 -2.25 22.73 2.57
N ARG A 175 -2.18 21.64 3.35
CA ARG A 175 -1.82 20.28 2.90
C ARG A 175 -2.91 19.71 1.98
N GLN A 176 -2.47 19.01 0.94
CA GLN A 176 -3.31 18.09 0.18
C GLN A 176 -3.09 16.67 0.67
N ASN A 177 -4.16 15.88 0.67
CA ASN A 177 -4.11 14.44 0.91
C ASN A 177 -4.10 13.70 -0.42
N LEU A 178 -3.33 12.62 -0.51
CA LEU A 178 -3.40 11.61 -1.57
C LEU A 178 -3.94 10.33 -0.97
N GLY A 179 -5.00 9.77 -1.57
CA GLY A 179 -5.55 8.49 -1.15
C GLY A 179 -5.97 7.64 -2.34
N ILE A 180 -5.86 6.33 -2.19
CA ILE A 180 -6.36 5.37 -3.18
C ILE A 180 -7.72 4.90 -2.70
N TYR A 181 -8.74 5.26 -3.46
CA TYR A 181 -10.12 4.89 -3.19
C TYR A 181 -10.66 4.25 -4.46
N ARG A 182 -11.23 3.04 -4.35
CA ARG A 182 -11.83 2.38 -5.51
C ARG A 182 -13.03 3.17 -6.00
N GLN A 183 -13.20 3.26 -7.31
CA GLN A 183 -14.23 4.10 -7.93
C GLN A 183 -15.05 3.33 -8.95
N GLN A 184 -16.29 3.01 -8.58
CA GLN A 184 -17.25 2.30 -9.44
C GLN A 184 -17.75 3.23 -10.56
N LEU A 185 -17.72 2.74 -11.80
CA LEU A 185 -18.31 3.43 -12.93
C LEU A 185 -19.84 3.34 -12.89
N LEU A 186 -20.51 4.50 -12.86
CA LEU A 186 -21.97 4.60 -12.90
C LEU A 186 -22.50 5.02 -14.27
N LYS A 187 -21.88 6.04 -14.86
CA LYS A 187 -22.28 6.70 -16.11
C LYS A 187 -21.06 7.27 -16.82
N LYS A 188 -21.25 7.81 -18.02
CA LYS A 188 -20.20 8.46 -18.83
C LYS A 188 -19.32 9.44 -18.05
N ASN A 189 -19.83 10.09 -17.02
CA ASN A 189 -19.09 11.09 -16.23
C ASN A 189 -19.30 10.96 -14.72
N LYS A 190 -19.76 9.80 -14.22
CA LYS A 190 -20.02 9.59 -12.79
C LYS A 190 -19.34 8.35 -12.26
N LEU A 191 -18.62 8.55 -11.16
CA LEU A 191 -17.92 7.53 -10.39
C LEU A 191 -18.43 7.55 -8.95
N ILE A 192 -18.44 6.41 -8.26
CA ILE A 192 -18.59 6.39 -6.80
C ILE A 192 -17.23 6.63 -6.15
N MET A 193 -17.16 7.43 -5.08
CA MET A 193 -15.96 7.64 -4.29
C MET A 193 -16.00 6.79 -3.02
N ARG A 194 -15.49 5.54 -3.07
CA ARG A 194 -15.51 4.63 -1.92
C ARG A 194 -14.31 4.86 -0.98
N TRP A 195 -14.44 5.89 -0.15
CA TRP A 195 -13.53 6.16 0.97
C TRP A 195 -14.13 5.74 2.32
N LEU A 196 -13.29 5.25 3.24
CA LEU A 196 -13.77 4.95 4.60
C LEU A 196 -13.84 6.25 5.41
N ALA A 197 -14.79 6.34 6.35
CA ALA A 197 -15.08 7.57 7.10
C ALA A 197 -13.85 8.21 7.78
N HIS A 198 -12.87 7.40 8.20
CA HIS A 198 -11.65 7.87 8.87
C HIS A 198 -10.48 8.21 7.93
N ARG A 199 -10.65 8.09 6.61
CA ARG A 199 -9.58 8.38 5.62
C ARG A 199 -9.51 9.88 5.33
N GLY A 200 -8.32 10.35 4.94
CA GLY A 200 -8.04 11.77 4.74
C GLY A 200 -9.05 12.48 3.83
N GLY A 201 -9.36 11.91 2.66
CA GLY A 201 -10.36 12.48 1.74
C GLY A 201 -11.76 12.57 2.34
N ALA A 202 -12.23 11.54 3.05
CA ALA A 202 -13.54 11.54 3.70
C ALA A 202 -13.62 12.61 4.80
N LEU A 203 -12.55 12.75 5.60
CA LEU A 203 -12.47 13.78 6.64
C LEU A 203 -12.43 15.19 6.03
N ASP A 204 -11.69 15.39 4.93
CA ASP A 204 -11.65 16.68 4.24
C ASP A 204 -13.00 17.05 3.64
N PHE A 205 -13.71 16.10 3.04
CA PHE A 205 -15.07 16.30 2.52
C PHE A 205 -16.08 16.58 3.63
N GLN A 206 -16.02 15.84 4.74
CA GLN A 206 -16.91 16.08 5.89
C GLN A 206 -16.70 17.47 6.47
N ALA A 207 -15.44 17.88 6.69
CA ALA A 207 -15.11 19.22 7.16
C ALA A 207 -15.55 20.31 6.16
N PHE A 208 -15.40 20.06 4.86
CA PHE A 208 -15.88 20.96 3.82
C PHE A 208 -17.40 21.09 3.82
N LYS A 209 -18.14 19.97 3.91
CA LYS A 209 -19.61 19.95 3.97
C LYS A 209 -20.12 20.70 5.20
N GLN A 210 -19.47 20.57 6.35
CA GLN A 210 -19.85 21.33 7.56
C GLN A 210 -19.68 22.85 7.37
N LYS A 211 -18.60 23.27 6.71
CA LYS A 211 -18.30 24.69 6.51
C LYS A 211 -19.06 25.32 5.34
N TYR A 212 -19.33 24.53 4.30
CA TYR A 212 -19.94 24.94 3.04
C TYR A 212 -21.02 23.95 2.58
N PRO A 213 -22.14 23.81 3.32
CA PRO A 213 -23.10 22.72 3.16
C PRO A 213 -23.73 22.59 1.77
N ASN A 214 -23.83 23.69 1.03
CA ASN A 214 -24.46 23.73 -0.29
C ASN A 214 -23.46 23.90 -1.43
N LYS A 215 -22.15 23.76 -1.18
CA LYS A 215 -21.12 23.90 -2.22
C LYS A 215 -20.62 22.52 -2.66
N PRO A 216 -20.47 22.28 -3.97
CA PRO A 216 -19.79 21.09 -4.46
C PRO A 216 -18.34 21.07 -3.98
N TYR A 217 -17.86 19.89 -3.57
CA TYR A 217 -16.51 19.69 -3.06
C TYR A 217 -15.55 19.36 -4.21
N PRO A 218 -14.48 20.15 -4.45
CA PRO A 218 -13.53 19.87 -5.53
C PRO A 218 -12.69 18.63 -5.26
N VAL A 219 -12.58 17.75 -6.25
CA VAL A 219 -11.78 16.52 -6.20
C VAL A 219 -11.02 16.35 -7.53
N SER A 220 -9.84 15.73 -7.47
CA SER A 220 -9.13 15.29 -8.67
C SER A 220 -8.56 13.89 -8.48
N VAL A 221 -8.52 13.09 -9.53
CA VAL A 221 -8.03 11.71 -9.50
C VAL A 221 -6.95 11.54 -10.55
N ILE A 222 -5.79 11.04 -10.13
CA ILE A 222 -4.63 10.80 -10.99
C ILE A 222 -4.57 9.32 -11.34
N LEU A 223 -4.43 9.01 -12.62
CA LEU A 223 -4.24 7.66 -13.14
C LEU A 223 -2.91 7.60 -13.87
N GLY A 224 -2.00 6.76 -13.36
CA GLY A 224 -0.64 6.62 -13.86
C GLY A 224 0.21 7.86 -13.57
N CYS A 225 1.12 7.78 -12.61
CA CYS A 225 2.12 8.82 -12.37
C CYS A 225 3.45 8.17 -11.95
N ASP A 226 4.45 8.97 -11.58
CA ASP A 226 5.73 8.42 -11.16
C ASP A 226 5.58 7.44 -9.97
N PRO A 227 6.38 6.36 -9.91
CA PRO A 227 6.20 5.31 -8.92
C PRO A 227 6.38 5.82 -7.48
N ALA A 228 7.23 6.82 -7.25
CA ALA A 228 7.42 7.39 -5.92
C ALA A 228 6.17 8.11 -5.40
N THR A 229 5.43 8.81 -6.27
CA THR A 229 4.14 9.43 -5.89
C THR A 229 3.09 8.36 -5.62
N ILE A 230 3.02 7.31 -6.44
CA ILE A 230 2.11 6.19 -6.22
C ILE A 230 2.37 5.54 -4.86
N LEU A 231 3.60 5.13 -4.60
CA LEU A 231 4.02 4.47 -3.36
C LEU A 231 3.95 5.41 -2.15
N GLY A 232 4.19 6.71 -2.36
CA GLY A 232 4.03 7.73 -1.33
C GLY A 232 2.59 7.93 -0.88
N ALA A 233 1.61 7.70 -1.76
CA ALA A 233 0.19 7.72 -1.42
C ALA A 233 -0.28 6.45 -0.68
N VAL A 234 0.41 5.32 -0.87
CA VAL A 234 0.15 4.07 -0.12
C VAL A 234 0.85 4.09 1.24
N THR A 235 2.02 4.72 1.32
CA THR A 235 2.81 4.77 2.54
C THR A 235 2.13 5.70 3.56
N PRO A 236 1.92 5.26 4.80
CA PRO A 236 1.34 6.10 5.83
C PRO A 236 2.38 7.09 6.33
N VAL A 237 2.30 8.29 5.80
CA VAL A 237 3.14 9.41 6.21
C VAL A 237 2.52 10.12 7.43
N PRO A 238 3.33 10.75 8.29
CA PRO A 238 2.81 11.57 9.38
C PRO A 238 1.85 12.67 8.90
N ASP A 239 0.88 13.06 9.74
CA ASP A 239 -0.07 14.16 9.48
C ASP A 239 0.61 15.53 9.30
N SER A 240 1.88 15.66 9.68
CA SER A 240 2.73 16.83 9.42
C SER A 240 3.36 16.87 8.03
N LEU A 241 3.41 15.75 7.30
CA LEU A 241 4.11 15.61 6.02
C LEU A 241 3.16 15.22 4.88
N SER A 242 3.06 16.01 3.82
CA SER A 242 2.27 15.63 2.63
C SER A 242 2.91 14.45 1.88
N GLU A 243 2.08 13.60 1.31
CA GLU A 243 2.46 12.45 0.50
C GLU A 243 3.35 12.85 -0.69
N TYR A 244 3.15 14.04 -1.28
CA TYR A 244 4.05 14.57 -2.33
C TYR A 244 5.45 14.90 -1.84
N GLN A 245 5.57 15.35 -0.59
CA GLN A 245 6.87 15.65 0.03
C GLN A 245 7.60 14.34 0.30
N PHE A 246 6.88 13.33 0.79
CA PHE A 246 7.43 12.00 0.98
C PHE A 246 7.84 11.34 -0.34
N ALA A 247 7.03 11.46 -1.39
CA ALA A 247 7.41 11.04 -2.73
C ALA A 247 8.71 11.71 -3.23
N GLY A 248 8.90 12.99 -2.90
CA GLY A 248 10.14 13.70 -3.21
C GLY A 248 11.37 13.17 -2.48
N LEU A 249 11.20 12.75 -1.21
CA LEU A 249 12.23 12.03 -0.44
C LEU A 249 12.59 10.69 -1.10
N LEU A 250 11.58 9.84 -1.40
CA LEU A 250 11.79 8.54 -2.05
C LEU A 250 12.51 8.68 -3.39
N ARG A 251 12.12 9.67 -4.20
CA ARG A 251 12.69 9.92 -5.52
C ARG A 251 14.10 10.54 -5.47
N GLY A 252 14.46 11.16 -4.34
CA GLY A 252 15.66 11.99 -4.19
C GLY A 252 15.62 13.28 -5.00
N SER A 253 14.43 13.73 -5.43
CA SER A 253 14.22 14.97 -6.19
C SER A 253 12.78 15.45 -6.05
N ARG A 254 12.58 16.77 -6.19
CA ARG A 254 11.29 17.44 -6.03
C ARG A 254 10.19 16.87 -6.93
N THR A 255 9.00 16.68 -6.37
CA THR A 255 7.82 16.33 -7.14
C THR A 255 7.35 17.52 -7.97
N GLU A 256 7.36 17.38 -9.30
CA GLU A 256 6.81 18.37 -10.22
C GLU A 256 5.29 18.27 -10.24
N LEU A 257 4.63 19.36 -9.85
CA LEU A 257 3.19 19.46 -9.78
C LEU A 257 2.67 20.56 -10.68
N VAL A 258 1.48 20.38 -11.22
CA VAL A 258 0.73 21.42 -11.94
C VAL A 258 -0.59 21.64 -11.25
N LYS A 259 -1.10 22.87 -11.30
CA LYS A 259 -2.45 23.20 -10.84
C LYS A 259 -3.47 22.55 -11.78
N CYS A 260 -4.50 21.92 -11.23
CA CYS A 260 -5.67 21.48 -12.00
C CYS A 260 -6.32 22.67 -12.74
N ILE A 261 -7.03 22.38 -13.82
CA ILE A 261 -7.68 23.42 -14.62
C ILE A 261 -8.97 23.91 -13.94
N GLY A 262 -9.79 22.98 -13.44
CA GLY A 262 -11.10 23.26 -12.86
C GLY A 262 -11.11 23.58 -11.38
N ASN A 263 -9.99 23.43 -10.68
CA ASN A 263 -9.92 23.66 -9.23
C ASN A 263 -8.49 24.02 -8.77
N ASP A 264 -8.32 24.32 -7.47
CA ASP A 264 -7.04 24.76 -6.88
C ASP A 264 -6.16 23.60 -6.37
N LEU A 265 -6.50 22.35 -6.71
CA LEU A 265 -5.69 21.20 -6.39
C LEU A 265 -4.46 21.13 -7.32
N HIS A 266 -3.45 20.40 -6.88
CA HIS A 266 -2.25 20.16 -7.66
C HIS A 266 -2.02 18.67 -7.85
N VAL A 267 -1.68 18.29 -9.08
CA VAL A 267 -1.46 16.91 -9.54
C VAL A 267 -0.05 16.78 -10.14
N PRO A 268 0.56 15.57 -10.21
CA PRO A 268 1.83 15.36 -10.87
C PRO A 268 1.79 15.84 -12.32
N ALA A 269 2.71 16.71 -12.72
CA ALA A 269 2.73 17.31 -14.05
C ALA A 269 2.86 16.29 -15.19
N ARG A 270 3.42 15.11 -14.89
CA ARG A 270 3.66 14.01 -15.82
C ARG A 270 2.71 12.82 -15.62
N ALA A 271 1.58 13.02 -14.93
CA ALA A 271 0.52 12.02 -14.88
C ALA A 271 0.04 11.64 -16.29
N GLU A 272 -0.38 10.40 -16.51
CA GLU A 272 -0.91 9.93 -17.79
C GLU A 272 -2.32 10.48 -18.04
N ILE A 273 -3.22 10.34 -17.05
CA ILE A 273 -4.61 10.82 -17.11
C ILE A 273 -4.97 11.45 -15.76
N VAL A 274 -5.68 12.58 -15.78
CA VAL A 274 -6.23 13.25 -14.60
C VAL A 274 -7.72 13.51 -14.81
N LEU A 275 -8.54 13.04 -13.87
CA LEU A 275 -9.97 13.30 -13.80
C LEU A 275 -10.18 14.47 -12.83
N GLU A 276 -10.86 15.53 -13.27
CA GLU A 276 -11.19 16.68 -12.43
C GLU A 276 -12.71 16.84 -12.33
N GLY A 277 -13.19 17.25 -11.17
CA GLY A 277 -14.60 17.58 -10.98
C GLY A 277 -14.95 17.77 -9.52
N VAL A 278 -16.16 17.32 -9.15
CA VAL A 278 -16.74 17.62 -7.85
C VAL A 278 -17.55 16.48 -7.24
N ILE A 279 -17.71 16.51 -5.93
CA ILE A 279 -18.69 15.72 -5.19
C ILE A 279 -19.78 16.66 -4.68
N TYR A 280 -21.03 16.38 -5.02
CA TYR A 280 -22.17 17.13 -4.47
C TYR A 280 -22.50 16.60 -3.06
N PRO A 281 -22.68 17.47 -2.04
CA PRO A 281 -22.79 17.06 -0.64
C PRO A 281 -23.80 15.95 -0.32
N ASP A 282 -24.91 15.89 -1.06
CA ASP A 282 -26.02 14.97 -0.81
C ASP A 282 -26.19 13.91 -1.92
N GLU A 283 -25.31 13.92 -2.93
CA GLU A 283 -25.36 12.91 -3.99
C GLU A 283 -24.59 11.66 -3.57
N THR A 284 -25.32 10.55 -3.41
CA THR A 284 -24.76 9.24 -3.09
C THR A 284 -25.33 8.17 -4.03
N ALA A 285 -24.63 7.04 -4.13
CA ALA A 285 -25.08 5.88 -4.88
C ALA A 285 -24.60 4.59 -4.21
N LEU A 286 -25.33 3.51 -4.48
CA LEU A 286 -25.02 2.17 -4.01
C LEU A 286 -23.81 1.59 -4.77
N GLU A 287 -22.81 1.16 -4.02
CA GLU A 287 -21.60 0.44 -4.46
C GLU A 287 -21.60 -0.92 -3.73
N GLY A 288 -21.15 -2.08 -4.18
CA GLY A 288 -21.01 -2.66 -5.50
C GLY A 288 -22.12 -3.70 -5.72
N PRO A 289 -21.93 -5.02 -5.47
CA PRO A 289 -20.83 -5.65 -4.74
C PRO A 289 -19.53 -5.70 -5.56
N TYR A 290 -18.43 -5.98 -4.87
CA TYR A 290 -17.10 -6.19 -5.47
C TYR A 290 -16.29 -7.20 -4.67
N GLY A 291 -15.52 -8.03 -5.37
CA GLY A 291 -14.45 -8.79 -4.76
C GLY A 291 -13.40 -7.85 -4.14
N ASP A 292 -12.79 -8.26 -3.02
CA ASP A 292 -11.72 -7.49 -2.41
C ASP A 292 -10.55 -8.36 -1.90
N HIS A 293 -9.56 -7.71 -1.30
CA HIS A 293 -8.35 -8.30 -0.70
C HIS A 293 -8.59 -9.42 0.34
N THR A 294 -9.83 -9.64 0.78
CA THR A 294 -10.20 -10.75 1.66
C THR A 294 -10.45 -12.05 0.88
N GLY A 295 -10.64 -11.95 -0.43
CA GLY A 295 -11.09 -13.06 -1.29
C GLY A 295 -12.60 -13.27 -1.30
N TYR A 296 -13.38 -12.31 -0.78
CA TYR A 296 -14.84 -12.36 -0.73
C TYR A 296 -15.45 -11.15 -1.43
N TYR A 297 -16.73 -11.26 -1.79
CA TYR A 297 -17.54 -10.11 -2.22
C TYR A 297 -17.99 -9.32 -1.00
N ASN A 298 -17.78 -8.01 -1.02
CA ASN A 298 -18.17 -7.15 0.09
C ASN A 298 -19.65 -6.77 0.00
N GLU A 299 -20.22 -6.49 1.18
CA GLU A 299 -21.53 -5.86 1.32
C GLU A 299 -21.63 -4.55 0.54
N GLN A 300 -22.86 -4.27 0.08
CA GLN A 300 -23.19 -3.04 -0.61
C GLN A 300 -23.46 -1.90 0.39
N ASP A 301 -23.04 -0.68 0.05
CA ASP A 301 -23.30 0.51 0.87
C ASP A 301 -23.33 1.78 0.02
N ASN A 302 -23.89 2.86 0.55
CA ASN A 302 -23.99 4.14 -0.13
C ASN A 302 -22.75 5.00 0.10
N PHE A 303 -22.15 5.46 -1.00
CA PHE A 303 -20.99 6.34 -0.97
C PHE A 303 -21.21 7.59 -1.84
N PRO A 304 -20.47 8.68 -1.61
CA PRO A 304 -20.60 9.90 -2.41
C PRO A 304 -20.30 9.68 -3.89
N VAL A 305 -20.97 10.43 -4.75
CA VAL A 305 -20.76 10.38 -6.20
C VAL A 305 -19.80 11.48 -6.63
N PHE A 306 -18.72 11.09 -7.30
CA PHE A 306 -17.79 11.96 -7.98
C PHE A 306 -18.28 12.21 -9.42
N THR A 307 -18.69 13.45 -9.69
CA THR A 307 -19.02 13.92 -11.04
C THR A 307 -17.76 14.44 -11.70
N VAL A 308 -17.33 13.79 -12.77
CA VAL A 308 -16.18 14.19 -13.59
C VAL A 308 -16.63 15.26 -14.56
N GLU A 309 -16.02 16.43 -14.47
CA GLU A 309 -16.33 17.59 -15.32
C GLU A 309 -15.29 17.78 -16.43
N ARG A 310 -14.09 17.22 -16.22
CA ARG A 310 -12.97 17.30 -17.15
C ARG A 310 -12.06 16.09 -17.05
N ILE A 311 -11.55 15.67 -18.20
CA ILE A 311 -10.46 14.70 -18.30
C ILE A 311 -9.29 15.41 -18.99
N THR A 312 -8.13 15.42 -18.35
CA THR A 312 -6.88 15.87 -18.98
C THR A 312 -5.93 14.70 -19.09
N MET A 313 -5.15 14.63 -20.17
CA MET A 313 -4.23 13.51 -20.38
C MET A 313 -3.05 13.90 -21.27
N ARG A 314 -2.01 13.08 -21.22
CA ARG A 314 -0.88 13.10 -22.17
C ARG A 314 -1.31 12.55 -23.53
N GLU A 315 -0.57 12.89 -24.57
CA GLU A 315 -0.64 12.13 -25.82
C GLU A 315 -0.19 10.67 -25.60
N ASN A 316 -0.90 9.72 -26.23
CA ASN A 316 -0.69 8.28 -26.08
C ASN A 316 -0.66 7.84 -24.60
N ALA A 317 -1.65 8.30 -23.83
CA ALA A 317 -1.72 8.05 -22.40
C ALA A 317 -1.83 6.54 -22.07
N ILE A 318 -1.19 6.13 -20.98
CA ILE A 318 -1.27 4.76 -20.46
C ILE A 318 -2.28 4.70 -19.31
N TYR A 319 -3.23 3.77 -19.39
CA TYR A 319 -4.18 3.53 -18.29
C TYR A 319 -3.56 2.57 -17.28
N HIS A 320 -3.20 3.08 -16.09
CA HIS A 320 -2.67 2.26 -15.00
C HIS A 320 -3.82 1.67 -14.16
N SER A 321 -3.81 0.35 -13.99
CA SER A 321 -4.89 -0.38 -13.32
C SER A 321 -4.37 -1.62 -12.59
N THR A 322 -5.19 -2.13 -11.68
CA THR A 322 -4.95 -3.35 -10.93
C THR A 322 -6.26 -4.02 -10.53
N TYR A 323 -6.17 -5.12 -9.79
CA TYR A 323 -7.29 -5.82 -9.19
C TYR A 323 -6.97 -6.12 -7.71
N THR A 324 -8.00 -6.45 -6.94
CA THR A 324 -7.86 -6.99 -5.59
C THR A 324 -8.64 -8.29 -5.50
N GLY A 325 -8.18 -9.23 -4.69
CA GLY A 325 -8.81 -10.54 -4.61
C GLY A 325 -8.27 -11.38 -3.46
N LYS A 326 -8.42 -12.70 -3.56
CA LYS A 326 -7.82 -13.60 -2.58
C LYS A 326 -6.29 -13.45 -2.65
N PRO A 327 -5.60 -13.16 -1.54
CA PRO A 327 -4.16 -12.93 -1.56
C PRO A 327 -3.38 -14.22 -1.91
N PRO A 328 -2.17 -14.09 -2.51
CA PRO A 328 -1.49 -12.83 -2.77
C PRO A 328 -2.08 -12.09 -3.99
N ASP A 329 -2.28 -10.80 -3.84
CA ASP A 329 -2.64 -9.85 -4.90
C ASP A 329 -1.63 -8.68 -4.91
N GLU A 330 -1.72 -7.76 -5.87
CA GLU A 330 -0.72 -6.68 -6.00
C GLU A 330 -0.66 -5.78 -4.74
N PRO A 331 -1.81 -5.37 -4.14
CA PRO A 331 -1.79 -4.66 -2.86
C PRO A 331 -1.13 -5.45 -1.71
N ALA A 332 -1.27 -6.77 -1.66
CA ALA A 332 -0.61 -7.56 -0.63
C ALA A 332 0.92 -7.54 -0.79
N ILE A 333 1.42 -7.57 -2.03
CA ILE A 333 2.86 -7.44 -2.29
C ILE A 333 3.38 -6.06 -1.90
N LEU A 334 2.61 -5.01 -2.18
CA LEU A 334 2.91 -3.66 -1.68
C LEU A 334 2.97 -3.64 -0.14
N GLY A 335 2.01 -4.28 0.53
CA GLY A 335 1.99 -4.42 1.98
C GLY A 335 3.25 -5.08 2.54
N VAL A 336 3.74 -6.14 1.90
CA VAL A 336 4.98 -6.85 2.30
C VAL A 336 6.18 -5.91 2.21
N ALA A 337 6.36 -5.22 1.08
CA ALA A 337 7.49 -4.32 0.91
C ALA A 337 7.42 -3.11 1.85
N LEU A 338 6.24 -2.52 2.02
CA LEU A 338 6.02 -1.39 2.93
C LEU A 338 6.15 -1.76 4.41
N ASN A 339 5.99 -3.04 4.76
CA ASN A 339 6.25 -3.52 6.11
C ASN A 339 7.69 -3.21 6.56
N GLU A 340 8.67 -3.36 5.66
CA GLU A 340 10.08 -3.07 5.93
C GLU A 340 10.32 -1.61 6.35
N VAL A 341 9.45 -0.69 5.90
CA VAL A 341 9.49 0.73 6.30
C VAL A 341 8.98 0.93 7.74
N PHE A 342 8.09 0.07 8.24
CA PHE A 342 7.52 0.17 9.58
C PHE A 342 8.39 -0.47 10.66
N ILE A 343 9.20 -1.47 10.32
CA ILE A 343 10.07 -2.16 11.29
C ILE A 343 10.94 -1.17 12.08
N PRO A 344 11.67 -0.22 11.46
CA PRO A 344 12.46 0.76 12.20
C PRO A 344 11.64 1.67 13.12
N LEU A 345 10.40 2.00 12.73
CA LEU A 345 9.50 2.80 13.55
C LEU A 345 9.09 2.03 14.82
N LEU A 346 8.77 0.75 14.67
CA LEU A 346 8.49 -0.14 15.80
C LEU A 346 9.73 -0.31 16.68
N GLN A 347 10.90 -0.56 16.09
CA GLN A 347 12.16 -0.76 16.81
C GLN A 347 12.60 0.45 17.62
N LYS A 348 12.34 1.67 17.12
CA LYS A 348 12.61 2.89 17.89
C LYS A 348 11.81 2.93 19.21
N GLN A 349 10.58 2.42 19.19
CA GLN A 349 9.70 2.39 20.37
C GLN A 349 9.87 1.13 21.23
N PHE A 350 10.17 0.00 20.59
CA PHE A 350 10.29 -1.33 21.18
C PHE A 350 11.61 -1.97 20.69
N PRO A 351 12.76 -1.60 21.27
CA PRO A 351 14.08 -2.08 20.83
C PRO A 351 14.26 -3.60 20.93
N GLU A 352 13.40 -4.28 21.69
CA GLU A 352 13.35 -5.73 21.77
C GLU A 352 12.82 -6.41 20.49
N ILE A 353 12.10 -5.69 19.62
CA ILE A 353 11.60 -6.23 18.36
C ILE A 353 12.77 -6.40 17.39
N ILE A 354 13.05 -7.64 17.01
CA ILE A 354 14.06 -7.98 16.00
C ILE A 354 13.47 -7.84 14.61
N ASP A 355 12.23 -8.29 14.44
CA ASP A 355 11.55 -8.30 13.16
C ASP A 355 10.02 -8.31 13.34
N PHE A 356 9.31 -7.80 12.36
CA PHE A 356 7.85 -7.72 12.34
C PHE A 356 7.36 -8.06 10.94
N TYR A 357 6.39 -8.95 10.82
CA TYR A 357 5.93 -9.44 9.53
C TYR A 357 4.41 -9.55 9.49
N LEU A 358 3.82 -9.05 8.40
CA LEU A 358 2.40 -9.17 8.09
C LEU A 358 2.26 -10.09 6.85
N PRO A 359 1.93 -11.37 7.03
CA PRO A 359 1.78 -12.31 5.92
C PRO A 359 0.69 -11.88 4.92
N PRO A 360 0.94 -11.94 3.60
CA PRO A 360 -0.07 -11.72 2.56
C PRO A 360 -1.36 -12.52 2.75
N GLU A 361 -1.21 -13.81 3.06
CA GLU A 361 -2.28 -14.77 3.34
C GLU A 361 -3.12 -14.39 4.58
N GLY A 362 -2.62 -13.50 5.43
CA GLY A 362 -3.36 -12.84 6.51
C GLY A 362 -4.09 -11.57 6.04
N CYS A 363 -4.44 -11.48 4.76
CA CYS A 363 -5.03 -10.30 4.10
C CYS A 363 -4.20 -9.03 4.35
N SER A 364 -2.87 -9.14 4.30
CA SER A 364 -1.88 -8.05 4.48
C SER A 364 -1.81 -7.37 5.85
N TYR A 365 -2.83 -7.46 6.70
CA TYR A 365 -2.84 -6.78 8.01
C TYR A 365 -3.56 -7.52 9.13
N ARG A 366 -4.35 -8.57 8.85
CA ARG A 366 -5.19 -9.22 9.88
C ARG A 366 -4.39 -10.09 10.83
N MET A 367 -3.18 -10.49 10.44
CA MET A 367 -2.25 -11.25 11.28
C MET A 367 -0.87 -10.61 11.26
N ALA A 368 -0.19 -10.58 12.41
CA ALA A 368 1.21 -10.23 12.54
C ALA A 368 1.99 -11.36 13.22
N VAL A 369 3.23 -11.57 12.77
CA VAL A 369 4.22 -12.39 13.46
C VAL A 369 5.35 -11.46 13.90
N VAL A 370 5.72 -11.50 15.17
CA VAL A 370 6.69 -10.59 15.78
C VAL A 370 7.81 -11.40 16.40
N SER A 371 9.03 -11.14 15.97
CA SER A 371 10.23 -11.74 16.54
C SER A 371 10.83 -10.78 17.57
N ILE A 372 11.10 -11.27 18.79
CA ILE A 372 11.65 -10.45 19.86
C ILE A 372 12.87 -11.08 20.52
N LYS A 373 13.73 -10.23 21.09
CA LYS A 373 14.71 -10.64 22.09
C LYS A 373 14.10 -10.48 23.47
N LYS A 374 13.53 -11.55 24.01
CA LYS A 374 12.90 -11.57 25.33
C LYS A 374 13.91 -11.23 26.44
N GLN A 375 13.50 -10.40 27.40
CA GLN A 375 14.38 -9.90 28.48
C GLN A 375 13.85 -10.19 29.89
N TYR A 376 12.56 -10.50 30.03
CA TYR A 376 11.92 -10.80 31.31
C TYR A 376 10.62 -11.57 31.11
N ALA A 377 10.11 -12.17 32.19
CA ALA A 377 8.82 -12.86 32.23
C ALA A 377 7.65 -11.89 31.95
N GLY A 378 6.71 -12.27 31.08
CA GLY A 378 5.57 -11.44 30.68
C GLY A 378 5.88 -10.36 29.64
N HIS A 379 7.12 -10.27 29.14
CA HIS A 379 7.54 -9.25 28.16
C HIS A 379 6.66 -9.23 26.91
N VAL A 380 6.19 -10.40 26.48
CA VAL A 380 5.36 -10.58 25.29
C VAL A 380 4.04 -9.82 25.37
N LYS A 381 3.41 -9.72 26.55
CA LYS A 381 2.15 -8.97 26.71
C LYS A 381 2.35 -7.47 26.41
N ARG A 382 3.51 -6.90 26.77
CA ARG A 382 3.86 -5.51 26.44
C ARG A 382 3.96 -5.32 24.92
N VAL A 383 4.62 -6.25 24.23
CA VAL A 383 4.79 -6.19 22.76
C VAL A 383 3.44 -6.32 22.05
N MET A 384 2.57 -7.24 22.48
CA MET A 384 1.20 -7.39 21.93
C MET A 384 0.39 -6.10 22.05
N MET A 385 0.33 -5.52 23.26
CA MET A 385 -0.39 -4.26 23.48
C MET A 385 0.23 -3.10 22.70
N GLY A 386 1.56 -3.06 22.58
CA GLY A 386 2.27 -2.09 21.76
C GLY A 386 1.88 -2.16 20.28
N CYS A 387 1.86 -3.37 19.70
CA CYS A 387 1.46 -3.58 18.31
C CYS A 387 0.01 -3.14 18.05
N TRP A 388 -0.92 -3.40 18.97
CA TRP A 388 -2.32 -2.99 18.81
C TRP A 388 -2.60 -1.50 19.04
N SER A 389 -1.65 -0.74 19.60
CA SER A 389 -1.89 0.66 20.03
C SER A 389 -0.96 1.70 19.40
N TYR A 390 0.28 1.34 19.06
CA TYR A 390 1.30 2.34 18.70
C TYR A 390 1.10 2.92 17.29
N LEU A 391 0.94 2.07 16.28
CA LEU A 391 0.73 2.48 14.89
C LEU A 391 -0.72 2.21 14.47
N ARG A 392 -1.38 3.23 13.91
CA ARG A 392 -2.78 3.13 13.44
C ARG A 392 -2.99 2.01 12.42
N GLN A 393 -1.95 1.69 11.65
CA GLN A 393 -1.94 0.66 10.62
C GLN A 393 -2.18 -0.75 11.16
N PHE A 394 -1.81 -1.01 12.42
CA PHE A 394 -1.89 -2.33 13.05
C PHE A 394 -3.05 -2.45 14.04
N MET A 395 -3.86 -1.39 14.21
CA MET A 395 -5.00 -1.38 15.14
C MET A 395 -6.08 -2.42 14.80
N TYR A 396 -6.20 -2.81 13.52
CA TYR A 396 -7.16 -3.82 13.08
C TYR A 396 -6.55 -5.23 12.95
N THR A 397 -5.26 -5.41 13.26
CA THR A 397 -4.64 -6.73 13.29
C THR A 397 -5.29 -7.58 14.38
N LYS A 398 -5.95 -8.67 13.97
CA LYS A 398 -6.71 -9.55 14.86
C LYS A 398 -5.82 -10.55 15.58
N TYR A 399 -4.81 -11.06 14.89
CA TYR A 399 -3.94 -12.12 15.39
C TYR A 399 -2.52 -11.62 15.51
N ILE A 400 -1.90 -11.77 16.68
CA ILE A 400 -0.47 -11.49 16.87
C ILE A 400 0.20 -12.74 17.41
N ILE A 401 1.19 -13.26 16.71
CA ILE A 401 2.05 -14.34 17.18
C ILE A 401 3.39 -13.72 17.57
N VAL A 402 3.84 -13.95 18.79
CA VAL A 402 5.15 -13.47 19.26
C VAL A 402 6.07 -14.66 19.48
N VAL A 403 7.23 -14.62 18.85
CA VAL A 403 8.27 -15.66 18.90
C VAL A 403 9.62 -15.07 19.30
N ASP A 404 10.55 -15.92 19.72
CA ASP A 404 11.93 -15.50 19.99
C ASP A 404 12.69 -15.20 18.68
N ASN A 405 13.88 -14.61 18.82
CA ASN A 405 14.75 -14.19 17.73
C ASN A 405 15.47 -15.32 16.98
N ASP A 406 15.28 -16.57 17.38
CA ASP A 406 15.77 -17.75 16.67
C ASP A 406 14.79 -18.26 15.60
N ILE A 407 13.56 -17.74 15.58
CA ILE A 407 12.51 -18.15 14.65
C ILE A 407 12.49 -17.22 13.43
N ASN A 408 12.58 -17.81 12.23
CA ASN A 408 12.31 -17.06 10.99
C ASN A 408 10.80 -16.83 10.83
N ILE A 409 10.35 -15.61 11.09
CA ILE A 409 8.92 -15.24 11.06
C ILE A 409 8.29 -15.21 9.68
N ARG A 410 9.08 -15.33 8.61
CA ARG A 410 8.60 -15.45 7.22
C ARG A 410 8.52 -16.91 6.74
N ASP A 411 8.92 -17.88 7.57
CA ASP A 411 8.75 -19.31 7.32
C ASP A 411 7.71 -19.90 8.29
N TRP A 412 6.57 -20.30 7.75
CA TRP A 412 5.51 -20.90 8.57
C TRP A 412 5.92 -22.20 9.25
N LYS A 413 6.87 -22.96 8.72
CA LYS A 413 7.34 -24.19 9.38
C LYS A 413 7.98 -23.85 10.73
N GLU A 414 8.78 -22.79 10.76
CA GLU A 414 9.42 -22.26 11.97
C GLU A 414 8.40 -21.65 12.94
N VAL A 415 7.46 -20.84 12.44
CA VAL A 415 6.42 -20.22 13.28
C VAL A 415 5.49 -21.27 13.91
N ILE A 416 5.05 -22.27 13.13
CA ILE A 416 4.21 -23.37 13.64
C ILE A 416 5.01 -24.25 14.61
N TRP A 417 6.30 -24.49 14.36
CA TRP A 417 7.16 -25.20 15.30
C TRP A 417 7.24 -24.46 16.64
N ALA A 418 7.42 -23.14 16.63
CA ALA A 418 7.44 -22.34 17.85
C ALA A 418 6.10 -22.43 18.61
N ILE A 419 4.96 -22.27 17.92
CA ILE A 419 3.62 -22.37 18.53
C ILE A 419 3.42 -23.76 19.16
N THR A 420 3.76 -24.83 18.45
CA THR A 420 3.43 -26.21 18.87
C THR A 420 4.39 -26.76 19.92
N THR A 421 5.54 -26.12 20.15
CA THR A 421 6.56 -26.60 21.11
C THR A 421 6.78 -25.67 22.30
N ARG A 422 6.49 -24.37 22.18
CA ARG A 422 6.75 -23.37 23.22
C ARG A 422 5.50 -22.83 23.90
N MET A 423 4.32 -23.22 23.44
CA MET A 423 3.05 -22.65 23.88
C MET A 423 2.17 -23.69 24.57
N ASP A 424 1.60 -23.32 25.72
CA ASP A 424 0.41 -23.94 26.28
C ASP A 424 -0.81 -23.09 25.87
N PRO A 425 -1.81 -23.65 25.14
CA PRO A 425 -2.90 -22.83 24.58
C PRO A 425 -3.70 -22.03 25.61
N VAL A 426 -3.91 -22.55 26.81
CA VAL A 426 -4.74 -21.90 27.84
C VAL A 426 -3.94 -20.80 28.54
N ARG A 427 -2.68 -21.06 28.88
CA ARG A 427 -1.82 -20.11 29.59
C ARG A 427 -1.34 -18.96 28.70
N ASP A 428 -0.99 -19.27 27.45
CA ASP A 428 -0.16 -18.38 26.62
C ASP A 428 -0.96 -17.62 25.56
N THR A 429 -2.27 -17.86 25.47
CA THR A 429 -3.19 -17.08 24.64
C THR A 429 -3.72 -15.87 25.40
N THR A 430 -3.62 -14.68 24.79
CA THR A 430 -4.31 -13.47 25.23
C THR A 430 -5.53 -13.26 24.37
N LEU A 431 -6.70 -13.12 24.99
CA LEU A 431 -7.91 -12.67 24.29
C LEU A 431 -8.31 -11.30 24.82
N ILE A 432 -8.62 -10.39 23.91
CA ILE A 432 -9.19 -9.07 24.22
C ILE A 432 -10.48 -8.96 23.41
N ASP A 433 -11.59 -8.68 24.07
CA ASP A 433 -12.89 -8.50 23.46
C ASP A 433 -13.22 -7.02 23.22
N HIS A 434 -14.32 -6.76 22.51
CA HIS A 434 -14.85 -5.40 22.27
C HIS A 434 -13.81 -4.38 21.78
N THR A 435 -12.92 -4.79 20.89
CA THR A 435 -11.91 -3.93 20.28
C THR A 435 -12.36 -3.42 18.91
N PRO A 436 -11.83 -2.28 18.42
CA PRO A 436 -12.10 -1.83 17.06
C PRO A 436 -11.59 -2.82 16.01
N ILE A 437 -12.43 -3.19 15.06
CA ILE A 437 -12.12 -4.08 13.93
C ILE A 437 -12.53 -3.39 12.62
N ASP A 438 -12.00 -3.84 11.49
CA ASP A 438 -12.48 -3.41 10.18
C ASP A 438 -13.98 -3.69 10.05
N TYR A 439 -14.76 -2.68 9.67
CA TYR A 439 -16.20 -2.77 9.56
C TYR A 439 -16.65 -3.73 8.43
N LEU A 440 -15.76 -4.04 7.48
CA LEU A 440 -15.94 -5.03 6.41
C LEU A 440 -15.63 -6.47 6.86
N ASP A 441 -15.12 -6.66 8.07
CA ASP A 441 -14.81 -7.98 8.57
C ASP A 441 -16.07 -8.68 9.10
N PHE A 442 -16.75 -9.38 8.21
CA PHE A 442 -17.98 -10.15 8.49
C PHE A 442 -17.78 -11.32 9.47
N ALA A 443 -16.54 -11.67 9.84
CA ALA A 443 -16.29 -12.66 10.88
C ALA A 443 -16.31 -12.05 12.29
N SER A 444 -16.40 -10.72 12.41
CA SER A 444 -16.66 -10.04 13.68
C SER A 444 -18.14 -10.21 14.10
N PRO A 445 -18.44 -10.26 15.41
CA PRO A 445 -19.82 -10.40 15.88
C PRO A 445 -20.68 -9.16 15.59
N ILE A 446 -20.06 -7.97 15.53
CA ILE A 446 -20.71 -6.68 15.29
C ILE A 446 -19.82 -5.88 14.33
N SER A 447 -20.39 -5.25 13.32
CA SER A 447 -19.63 -4.43 12.38
C SER A 447 -18.81 -3.36 13.13
N GLY A 448 -17.50 -3.35 12.88
CA GLY A 448 -16.55 -2.43 13.50
C GLY A 448 -16.06 -2.85 14.90
N LEU A 449 -16.57 -3.93 15.49
CA LEU A 449 -16.28 -4.33 16.86
C LEU A 449 -16.09 -5.85 17.00
N GLY A 450 -14.96 -6.28 17.56
CA GLY A 450 -14.70 -7.71 17.74
C GLY A 450 -13.51 -8.03 18.64
N GLY A 451 -13.18 -9.32 18.70
CA GLY A 451 -12.08 -9.83 19.50
C GLY A 451 -10.72 -9.77 18.78
N LYS A 452 -9.65 -9.76 19.58
CA LYS A 452 -8.26 -9.92 19.16
C LYS A 452 -7.60 -11.04 19.96
N MET A 453 -6.66 -11.73 19.33
CA MET A 453 -5.94 -12.86 19.90
C MET A 453 -4.43 -12.64 19.78
N GLY A 454 -3.73 -12.79 20.90
CA GLY A 454 -2.27 -12.79 20.96
C GLY A 454 -1.76 -14.17 21.40
N LEU A 455 -0.82 -14.75 20.68
CA LEU A 455 -0.20 -16.04 20.95
C LEU A 455 1.25 -15.83 21.39
N ASP A 456 1.57 -16.17 22.63
CA ASP A 456 2.95 -16.14 23.14
C ASP A 456 3.63 -17.49 22.87
N ALA A 457 4.30 -17.59 21.73
CA ALA A 457 5.11 -18.72 21.32
C ALA A 457 6.60 -18.54 21.66
N THR A 458 6.93 -17.73 22.67
CA THR A 458 8.32 -17.57 23.15
C THR A 458 8.70 -18.67 24.15
N ASN A 459 10.00 -18.88 24.35
CA ASN A 459 10.52 -19.69 25.43
C ASN A 459 10.02 -19.17 26.79
N LYS A 460 9.55 -20.08 27.65
CA LYS A 460 9.01 -19.72 28.97
C LYS A 460 10.10 -19.73 30.02
N TRP A 461 10.19 -18.63 30.77
CA TRP A 461 11.20 -18.38 31.78
C TRP A 461 10.69 -18.79 33.17
N PRO A 462 11.58 -18.92 34.17
CA PRO A 462 11.16 -19.11 35.54
C PRO A 462 10.14 -18.05 35.96
N GLY A 463 9.02 -18.51 36.56
CA GLY A 463 7.88 -17.66 36.91
C GLY A 463 6.74 -17.70 35.89
N GLU A 464 7.01 -17.99 34.62
CA GLU A 464 5.98 -18.28 33.61
C GLU A 464 5.67 -19.78 33.56
N THR A 465 6.65 -20.60 33.93
CA THR A 465 6.51 -22.05 34.10
C THR A 465 7.34 -22.54 35.28
N THR A 466 6.92 -23.66 35.85
CA THR A 466 7.66 -24.41 36.90
C THR A 466 8.42 -25.61 36.33
N ARG A 467 8.27 -25.90 35.03
CA ARG A 467 8.94 -27.03 34.37
C ARG A 467 10.35 -26.65 33.95
N GLU A 468 11.23 -27.65 33.89
CA GLU A 468 12.49 -27.52 33.16
C GLU A 468 12.18 -27.30 31.67
N TRP A 469 12.72 -26.23 31.08
CA TRP A 469 12.46 -25.88 29.69
C TRP A 469 13.37 -26.66 28.74
N GLY A 470 12.83 -26.99 27.56
CA GLY A 470 13.58 -27.75 26.55
C GLY A 470 14.79 -26.99 26.01
N LYS A 471 15.88 -27.69 25.75
CA LYS A 471 17.06 -27.15 25.07
C LYS A 471 16.89 -27.31 23.56
N VAL A 472 16.97 -26.20 22.83
CA VAL A 472 16.90 -26.21 21.36
C VAL A 472 18.09 -26.97 20.79
N ILE A 473 17.84 -27.80 19.78
CA ILE A 473 18.88 -28.56 19.10
C ILE A 473 19.66 -27.62 18.18
N HIS A 474 20.98 -27.63 18.28
CA HIS A 474 21.87 -26.94 17.36
C HIS A 474 22.77 -27.96 16.67
N LYS A 475 22.91 -27.83 15.34
CA LYS A 475 23.92 -28.57 14.59
C LYS A 475 25.31 -28.02 14.93
N ASP A 476 26.31 -28.89 14.86
CA ASP A 476 27.70 -28.49 15.03
C ASP A 476 28.16 -27.60 13.85
N PRO A 477 28.63 -26.35 14.07
CA PRO A 477 29.01 -25.44 13.00
C PRO A 477 30.15 -25.95 12.12
N ALA A 478 31.10 -26.69 12.68
CA ALA A 478 32.21 -27.27 11.91
C ALA A 478 31.71 -28.34 10.93
N THR A 479 30.75 -29.15 11.37
CA THR A 479 30.09 -30.13 10.52
C THR A 479 29.29 -29.47 9.39
N ILE A 480 28.55 -28.38 9.68
CA ILE A 480 27.83 -27.61 8.64
C ILE A 480 28.83 -27.12 7.58
N ALA A 481 29.87 -26.39 7.98
CA ALA A 481 30.84 -25.81 7.05
C ALA A 481 31.55 -26.88 6.19
N LYS A 482 31.86 -28.04 6.78
CA LYS A 482 32.43 -29.17 6.04
C LYS A 482 31.46 -29.71 5.00
N VAL A 483 30.19 -29.89 5.35
CA VAL A 483 29.16 -30.41 4.43
C VAL A 483 28.87 -29.41 3.32
N ASP A 484 28.79 -28.11 3.62
CA ASP A 484 28.60 -27.05 2.63
C ASP A 484 29.74 -27.05 1.59
N ALA A 485 30.98 -27.25 2.03
CA ALA A 485 32.15 -27.30 1.15
C ALA A 485 32.14 -28.49 0.18
N ILE A 486 31.50 -29.62 0.55
CA ILE A 486 31.37 -30.80 -0.32
C ILE A 486 30.00 -30.89 -0.99
N TRP A 487 29.06 -29.98 -0.73
CA TRP A 487 27.64 -30.15 -1.12
C TRP A 487 27.46 -30.33 -2.63
N GLN A 488 28.18 -29.55 -3.44
CA GLN A 488 28.15 -29.66 -4.90
C GLN A 488 28.74 -30.99 -5.40
N ASP A 489 29.78 -31.50 -4.73
CA ASP A 489 30.43 -32.76 -5.08
C ASP A 489 29.52 -33.99 -4.83
N LEU A 490 28.49 -33.84 -3.99
CA LEU A 490 27.52 -34.91 -3.70
C LEU A 490 26.55 -35.18 -4.86
N GLY A 491 26.41 -34.24 -5.82
CA GLY A 491 25.49 -34.38 -6.96
C GLY A 491 24.01 -34.43 -6.58
N LEU A 492 23.63 -33.78 -5.47
CA LEU A 492 22.25 -33.71 -4.95
C LEU A 492 21.53 -32.41 -5.34
#